data_AF-A0A7W3N5X4-F1
#
_entry.id   AF-A0A7W3N5X4-F1
#
_cell.length_a   1.000
_cell.length_b   1.000
_cell.length_c   1.000
_cell.angle_alpha   90.00
_cell.angle_beta   90.00
_cell.angle_gamma   90.00
#
_symmetry.space_group_name_H-M   'P 1'
#
loop_
_entity.id
_entity.type
_entity.pdbx_description
1 polymer ?
#
loop_
_entity_poly.entity_id
_entity_poly.type
_entity_poly.pdbx_seq_one_letter_code
_entity_poly.pdbx_strand_id
1 'polypeptide(L)'
;MGRWTVLGVVSALLAGGCAVSTREDRRYAAELAERRYPGLLRVIGARPLVPETTGSEITFAVADDPDAVVRLRVDAGKGTCGGRPCDRALDDALARARAEADRWRRLNAAFTRCGHPIVGLTSAGVPWTAAEPTNATAASVWASLGRCAADAGVRSFNVAATAVARRLPAPKRSLPTLMEMTGHKRLAALAARPYYTVHYEVSGGRAALRSVNLIRPFEEHEKFEAAVAGAVRDRLRRTRPEAVTVPYPGPWRLVPGTVDRLAGHVLFCEDGDRQCLGDHAVAVTADLTGVLVGDLRVIRDVRDGPTGPLSPLD
;
A
#
# COMPACT_ATOMS: atom_id res chain seq x y z
N MET A 1 -46.69 -32.69 43.59
CA MET A 1 -46.52 -31.34 44.18
C MET A 1 -45.66 -31.52 45.42
N GLY A 2 -44.37 -31.25 45.50
CA GLY A 2 -43.50 -30.38 44.71
C GLY A 2 -42.94 -29.31 45.64
N ARG A 3 -41.72 -29.53 46.17
CA ARG A 3 -40.63 -28.55 46.36
C ARG A 3 -39.52 -29.12 47.24
N TRP A 4 -38.40 -29.45 46.59
CA TRP A 4 -37.09 -29.66 47.20
C TRP A 4 -36.36 -28.31 47.26
N THR A 5 -35.74 -28.00 48.38
CA THR A 5 -34.84 -26.84 48.52
C THR A 5 -33.40 -27.36 48.43
N VAL A 6 -32.79 -27.23 47.26
CA VAL A 6 -31.37 -27.55 47.04
C VAL A 6 -30.56 -26.27 47.20
N LEU A 7 -29.57 -26.34 48.10
CA LEU A 7 -28.47 -25.38 48.23
C LEU A 7 -27.77 -25.21 46.87
N GLY A 8 -27.78 -24.01 46.32
CA GLY A 8 -26.98 -23.64 45.16
C GLY A 8 -25.91 -22.62 45.53
N VAL A 9 -24.69 -23.09 45.74
CA VAL A 9 -23.48 -22.27 45.79
C VAL A 9 -23.29 -21.62 44.42
N VAL A 10 -23.54 -20.31 44.32
CA VAL A 10 -23.17 -19.53 43.13
C VAL A 10 -21.69 -19.21 43.24
N SER A 11 -20.87 -20.03 42.57
CA SER A 11 -19.47 -19.75 42.34
C SER A 11 -19.33 -18.45 41.57
N ALA A 12 -18.77 -17.43 42.23
CA ALA A 12 -18.30 -16.21 41.61
C ALA A 12 -17.09 -16.51 40.71
N LEU A 13 -17.34 -16.78 39.43
CA LEU A 13 -16.33 -16.73 38.37
C LEU A 13 -16.14 -15.26 37.96
N LEU A 14 -15.49 -14.50 38.83
CA LEU A 14 -14.95 -13.17 38.54
C LEU A 14 -13.45 -13.20 38.84
N ALA A 15 -12.66 -13.68 37.88
CA ALA A 15 -11.21 -13.49 37.90
C ALA A 15 -10.61 -13.64 36.49
N GLY A 16 -10.03 -12.55 35.98
CA GLY A 16 -8.81 -12.63 35.19
C GLY A 16 -8.93 -12.69 33.67
N GLY A 17 -9.63 -11.74 33.04
CA GLY A 17 -9.24 -11.33 31.69
C GLY A 17 -7.94 -10.53 31.77
N CYS A 18 -6.79 -11.20 31.73
CA CYS A 18 -5.48 -10.55 31.67
C CYS A 18 -5.36 -9.76 30.36
N ALA A 19 -5.65 -8.47 30.38
CA ALA A 19 -5.12 -7.56 29.36
C ALA A 19 -3.59 -7.66 29.43
N VAL A 20 -2.97 -8.27 28.42
CA VAL A 20 -1.51 -8.43 28.36
C VAL A 20 -0.89 -7.03 28.29
N SER A 21 -0.37 -6.56 29.42
CA SER A 21 0.16 -5.21 29.57
C SER A 21 1.56 -5.14 28.97
N THR A 22 1.74 -4.29 27.95
CA THR A 22 3.05 -4.03 27.34
C THR A 22 4.05 -3.33 28.28
N ARG A 23 3.66 -3.00 29.52
CA ARG A 23 4.48 -2.23 30.47
C ARG A 23 5.74 -2.97 30.90
N GLU A 24 5.65 -4.27 31.15
CA GLU A 24 6.79 -5.08 31.61
C GLU A 24 7.82 -5.20 30.48
N ASP A 25 7.37 -5.59 29.27
CA ASP A 25 8.21 -5.67 28.08
C ASP A 25 8.85 -4.31 27.76
N ARG A 26 8.10 -3.22 27.90
CA ARG A 26 8.60 -1.86 27.70
C ARG A 26 9.71 -1.53 28.69
N ARG A 27 9.52 -1.84 29.98
CA ARG A 27 10.52 -1.58 31.03
C ARG A 27 11.76 -2.43 30.78
N TYR A 28 11.59 -3.73 30.52
CA TYR A 28 12.69 -4.63 30.20
C TYR A 28 13.51 -4.14 29.01
N ALA A 29 12.85 -3.76 27.91
CA ALA A 29 13.52 -3.28 26.71
C ALA A 29 14.22 -1.92 26.94
N ALA A 30 13.66 -1.05 27.78
CA ALA A 30 14.32 0.20 28.18
C ALA A 30 15.59 -0.05 29.01
N GLU A 31 15.52 -0.96 30.00
CA GLU A 31 16.67 -1.33 30.83
C GLU A 31 17.76 -2.02 30.00
N LEU A 32 17.38 -2.88 29.06
CA LEU A 32 18.29 -3.49 28.08
C LEU A 32 19.00 -2.43 27.23
N ALA A 33 18.22 -1.50 26.67
CA ALA A 33 18.74 -0.42 25.85
C ALA A 33 19.70 0.48 26.62
N GLU A 34 19.39 0.85 27.87
CA GLU A 34 20.27 1.68 28.69
C GLU A 34 21.55 0.95 29.08
N ARG A 35 21.51 -0.35 29.40
CA ARG A 35 22.72 -1.13 29.68
C ARG A 35 23.63 -1.27 28.46
N ARG A 36 23.06 -1.43 27.27
CA ARG A 36 23.81 -1.76 26.06
C ARG A 36 24.23 -0.53 25.24
N TYR A 37 23.39 0.50 25.25
CA TYR A 37 23.54 1.74 24.50
C TYR A 37 23.07 2.95 25.34
N PRO A 38 23.82 3.30 26.42
CA PRO A 38 23.41 4.35 27.36
C PRO A 38 23.04 5.66 26.67
N GLY A 39 21.83 6.18 26.93
CA GLY A 39 21.34 7.45 26.37
C GLY A 39 21.08 7.48 24.86
N LEU A 40 21.42 6.45 24.10
CA LEU A 40 21.27 6.43 22.64
C LEU A 40 19.85 6.06 22.20
N LEU A 41 19.19 5.16 22.93
CA LEU A 41 17.89 4.61 22.53
C LEU A 41 16.79 5.05 23.49
N ARG A 42 15.82 5.81 22.98
CA ARG A 42 14.69 6.30 23.77
C ARG A 42 13.40 5.61 23.34
N VAL A 43 12.74 4.93 24.26
CA VAL A 43 11.44 4.30 23.99
C VAL A 43 10.39 5.35 23.64
N ILE A 44 9.74 5.19 22.49
CA ILE A 44 8.68 6.08 21.98
C ILE A 44 7.35 5.38 21.74
N GLY A 45 7.34 4.05 21.75
CA GLY A 45 6.12 3.26 21.56
C GLY A 45 6.27 1.82 22.02
N ALA A 46 5.14 1.20 22.32
CA ALA A 46 5.03 -0.22 22.60
C ALA A 46 3.65 -0.68 22.11
N ARG A 47 3.59 -1.81 21.41
CA ARG A 47 2.33 -2.44 21.02
C ARG A 47 2.38 -3.94 21.25
N PRO A 48 1.27 -4.59 21.63
CA PRO A 48 1.23 -6.04 21.70
C PRO A 48 1.42 -6.64 20.31
N LEU A 49 2.03 -7.82 20.24
CA LEU A 49 2.06 -8.64 19.04
C LEU A 49 0.70 -9.30 18.82
N VAL A 50 0.45 -9.87 17.64
CA VAL A 50 -0.76 -10.67 17.38
C VAL A 50 -0.32 -12.11 17.11
N PRO A 51 -0.80 -13.12 17.88
CA PRO A 51 -1.68 -13.01 19.06
C PRO A 51 -1.06 -12.24 20.24
N GLU A 52 -1.88 -11.54 21.04
CA GLU A 52 -1.45 -10.65 22.15
C GLU A 52 -0.62 -11.35 23.24
N THR A 53 -0.74 -12.67 23.33
CA THR A 53 0.01 -13.52 24.27
C THR A 53 1.44 -13.79 23.84
N THR A 54 1.86 -13.36 22.65
CA THR A 54 3.20 -13.68 22.10
C THR A 54 4.28 -12.67 22.47
N GLY A 55 3.92 -11.56 23.12
CA GLY A 55 4.83 -10.51 23.58
C GLY A 55 4.51 -9.15 22.97
N SER A 56 5.51 -8.27 22.88
CA SER A 56 5.36 -6.89 22.44
C SER A 56 6.39 -6.47 21.40
N GLU A 57 6.02 -5.55 20.51
CA GLU A 57 6.97 -4.77 19.72
C GLU A 57 7.22 -3.43 20.39
N ILE A 58 8.46 -3.19 20.81
CA ILE A 58 8.93 -1.94 21.41
C ILE A 58 9.63 -1.10 20.35
N THR A 59 9.29 0.17 20.27
CA THR A 59 9.85 1.11 19.31
C THR A 59 10.70 2.17 20.00
N PHE A 60 11.91 2.41 19.48
CA PHE A 60 12.85 3.40 19.98
C PHE A 60 13.17 4.45 18.91
N ALA A 61 13.34 5.69 19.37
CA ALA A 61 14.07 6.72 18.65
C ALA A 61 15.57 6.58 18.93
N VAL A 62 16.41 6.88 17.95
CA VAL A 62 17.86 6.95 18.09
C VAL A 62 18.27 8.41 18.32
N ALA A 63 19.00 8.69 19.39
CA ALA A 63 19.30 10.06 19.82
C ALA A 63 20.19 10.82 18.84
N ASP A 64 21.13 10.14 18.19
CA ASP A 64 22.09 10.73 17.24
C ASP A 64 21.65 10.62 15.76
N ASP A 65 20.48 10.01 15.50
CA ASP A 65 19.95 9.80 14.16
C ASP A 65 18.43 10.02 14.14
N PRO A 66 17.96 11.23 13.74
CA PRO A 66 16.55 11.57 13.76
C PRO A 66 15.72 10.82 12.71
N ASP A 67 16.36 10.16 11.75
CA ASP A 67 15.66 9.38 10.72
C ASP A 67 15.49 7.92 11.13
N ALA A 68 16.36 7.39 12.00
CA ALA A 68 16.36 5.99 12.40
C ALA A 68 15.28 5.64 13.44
N VAL A 69 14.65 4.47 13.25
CA VAL A 69 13.65 3.90 14.14
C VAL A 69 14.01 2.46 14.43
N VAL A 70 14.23 2.11 15.69
CA VAL A 70 14.51 0.73 16.10
C VAL A 70 13.20 0.07 16.53
N ARG A 71 12.91 -1.11 15.99
CA ARG A 71 11.81 -1.98 16.45
C ARG A 71 12.38 -3.27 17.01
N LEU A 72 12.12 -3.53 18.28
CA LEU A 72 12.52 -4.74 18.98
C LEU A 72 11.27 -5.53 19.34
N ARG A 73 11.20 -6.77 18.87
CA ARG A 73 10.22 -7.75 19.33
C ARG A 73 10.72 -8.37 20.63
N VAL A 74 9.99 -8.20 21.73
CA VAL A 74 10.20 -8.89 23.01
C VAL A 74 9.18 -10.01 23.08
N ASP A 75 9.62 -11.25 23.29
CA ASP A 75 8.70 -12.38 23.41
C ASP A 75 8.12 -12.46 24.82
N ALA A 76 6.92 -13.00 24.98
CA ALA A 76 6.30 -13.18 26.31
C ALA A 76 7.07 -14.16 27.23
N GLY A 77 7.95 -14.99 26.66
CA GLY A 77 8.84 -15.90 27.37
C GLY A 77 10.15 -15.24 27.78
N LYS A 78 10.75 -15.72 28.88
CA LYS A 78 11.94 -15.13 29.53
C LYS A 78 13.08 -14.80 28.54
N GLY A 79 13.43 -13.52 28.43
CA GLY A 79 14.74 -13.04 27.97
C GLY A 79 15.06 -13.22 26.49
N THR A 80 14.07 -13.58 25.66
CA THR A 80 14.25 -13.68 24.20
C THR A 80 13.50 -12.59 23.45
N CYS A 81 14.07 -12.22 22.32
CA CYS A 81 13.55 -11.20 21.43
C CYS A 81 13.49 -11.74 20.00
N GLY A 82 12.29 -12.17 19.57
CA GLY A 82 12.10 -12.87 18.30
C GLY A 82 12.84 -14.21 18.25
N GLY A 83 12.81 -14.96 19.34
CA GLY A 83 13.44 -16.29 19.46
C GLY A 83 14.97 -16.28 19.61
N ARG A 84 15.58 -15.11 19.86
CA ARG A 84 17.04 -14.94 19.99
C ARG A 84 17.40 -14.16 21.26
N PRO A 85 18.66 -14.21 21.74
CA PRO A 85 19.09 -13.37 22.86
C PRO A 85 18.84 -11.88 22.58
N CYS A 86 18.22 -11.19 23.53
CA CYS A 86 17.77 -9.81 23.33
C CYS A 86 18.88 -8.81 23.03
N ASP A 87 20.09 -8.99 23.58
CA ASP A 87 21.24 -8.14 23.28
C ASP A 87 21.58 -8.15 21.78
N ARG A 88 21.70 -9.36 21.19
CA ARG A 88 21.99 -9.51 19.75
C ARG A 88 20.81 -9.03 18.89
N ALA A 89 19.58 -9.29 19.32
CA ALA A 89 18.41 -8.82 18.61
C ALA A 89 18.35 -7.28 18.55
N LEU A 90 18.74 -6.61 19.63
CA LEU A 90 18.82 -5.15 19.70
C LEU A 90 19.93 -4.58 18.81
N ASP A 91 21.13 -5.18 18.82
CA ASP A 91 22.23 -4.79 17.93
C ASP A 91 21.81 -4.83 16.46
N ASP A 92 21.25 -5.97 16.05
CA ASP A 92 20.80 -6.16 14.67
C ASP A 92 19.68 -5.16 14.31
N ALA A 93 18.78 -4.87 15.26
CA ALA A 93 17.70 -3.93 15.05
C ALA A 93 18.21 -2.50 14.90
N LEU A 94 19.21 -2.09 15.68
CA LEU A 94 19.87 -0.79 15.53
C LEU A 94 20.63 -0.68 14.21
N ALA A 95 21.39 -1.71 13.84
CA ALA A 95 22.10 -1.74 12.56
C ALA A 95 21.14 -1.65 11.36
N ARG A 96 20.03 -2.40 11.38
CA ARG A 96 18.98 -2.30 10.35
C ARG A 96 18.34 -0.91 10.32
N ALA A 97 18.03 -0.33 11.46
CA ALA A 97 17.41 1.00 11.55
C ALA A 97 18.30 2.08 10.92
N ARG A 98 19.61 2.07 11.19
CA ARG A 98 20.56 3.00 10.56
C ARG A 98 20.69 2.77 9.06
N ALA A 99 20.75 1.51 8.62
CA ALA A 99 20.77 1.20 7.19
C ALA A 99 19.48 1.65 6.47
N GLU A 100 18.33 1.57 7.12
CA GLU A 100 17.05 2.11 6.62
C GLU A 100 17.06 3.63 6.54
N ALA A 101 17.55 4.32 7.58
CA ALA A 101 17.72 5.77 7.59
C ALA A 101 18.65 6.23 6.45
N ASP A 102 19.76 5.53 6.22
CA ASP A 102 20.68 5.80 5.11
C ASP A 102 20.03 5.61 3.74
N ARG A 103 19.26 4.53 3.55
CA ARG A 103 18.49 4.30 2.32
C ARG A 103 17.48 5.42 2.10
N TRP A 104 16.76 5.82 3.15
CA TRP A 104 15.82 6.93 3.13
C TRP A 104 16.49 8.24 2.74
N ARG A 105 17.62 8.61 3.35
CA ARG A 105 18.34 9.85 3.04
C ARG A 105 18.78 9.91 1.58
N ARG A 106 19.32 8.81 1.03
CA ARG A 106 19.68 8.72 -0.40
C ARG A 106 18.46 8.90 -1.31
N LEU A 107 17.40 8.15 -1.02
CA LEU A 107 16.15 8.20 -1.76
C LEU A 107 15.53 9.61 -1.74
N ASN A 108 15.40 10.21 -0.56
CA ASN A 108 14.86 11.56 -0.38
C ASN A 108 15.73 12.63 -1.06
N ALA A 109 17.06 12.51 -0.98
CA ALA A 109 17.97 13.44 -1.64
C ALA A 109 17.83 13.40 -3.17
N ALA A 110 17.73 12.21 -3.77
CA ALA A 110 17.50 12.05 -5.21
C ALA A 110 16.20 12.72 -5.66
N PHE A 111 15.08 12.40 -5.01
CA PHE A 111 13.78 12.97 -5.33
C PHE A 111 13.71 14.50 -5.08
N THR A 112 14.34 14.98 -4.01
CA THR A 112 14.40 16.42 -3.69
C THR A 112 15.21 17.19 -4.74
N ARG A 113 16.39 16.70 -5.14
CA ARG A 113 17.20 17.33 -6.19
C ARG A 113 16.47 17.46 -7.52
N CYS A 114 15.59 16.50 -7.82
CA CYS A 114 14.79 16.50 -9.03
C CYS A 114 13.48 17.32 -8.91
N GLY A 115 13.23 17.97 -7.77
CA GLY A 115 12.04 18.82 -7.55
C GLY A 115 10.77 18.06 -7.18
N HIS A 116 10.86 16.77 -6.82
CA HIS A 116 9.74 15.90 -6.49
C HIS A 116 9.89 15.32 -5.08
N PRO A 117 9.92 16.13 -4.01
CA PRO A 117 10.20 15.66 -2.66
C PRO A 117 9.26 14.52 -2.23
N ILE A 118 9.78 13.60 -1.42
CA ILE A 118 8.99 12.48 -0.93
C ILE A 118 8.12 12.96 0.23
N VAL A 119 6.83 12.67 0.14
CA VAL A 119 5.80 13.12 1.08
C VAL A 119 5.25 12.00 1.95
N GLY A 120 5.66 10.75 1.70
CA GLY A 120 5.31 9.56 2.47
C GLY A 120 6.04 8.30 1.97
N LEU A 121 5.99 7.23 2.74
CA LEU A 121 6.65 5.96 2.44
C LEU A 121 5.76 4.81 2.91
N THR A 122 5.48 3.82 2.06
CA THR A 122 4.75 2.63 2.53
C THR A 122 5.61 1.81 3.49
N SER A 123 5.01 0.89 4.24
CA SER A 123 5.76 -0.06 5.08
C SER A 123 6.73 -0.94 4.28
N ALA A 124 6.46 -1.14 2.98
CA ALA A 124 7.35 -1.85 2.06
C ALA A 124 8.45 -0.96 1.45
N GLY A 125 8.53 0.31 1.84
CA GLY A 125 9.53 1.25 1.31
C GLY A 125 9.18 1.86 -0.06
N VAL A 126 7.93 1.76 -0.51
CA VAL A 126 7.48 2.41 -1.76
C VAL A 126 7.21 3.89 -1.49
N PRO A 127 7.91 4.83 -2.15
CA PRO A 127 7.77 6.24 -1.84
C PRO A 127 6.51 6.85 -2.44
N TRP A 128 6.05 7.92 -1.82
CA TRP A 128 5.01 8.80 -2.31
C TRP A 128 5.60 10.15 -2.65
N THR A 129 5.33 10.65 -3.85
CA THR A 129 5.62 12.03 -4.24
C THR A 129 4.33 12.73 -4.66
N ALA A 130 4.43 13.98 -5.09
CA ALA A 130 3.29 14.78 -5.50
C ALA A 130 3.53 15.41 -6.87
N ALA A 131 2.57 15.24 -7.77
CA ALA A 131 2.54 15.92 -9.05
C ALA A 131 1.08 16.06 -9.54
N GLU A 132 0.86 16.97 -10.47
CA GLU A 132 -0.47 17.24 -11.04
C GLU A 132 -0.36 17.29 -12.57
N PRO A 133 -0.19 16.11 -13.20
CA PRO A 133 -0.09 16.03 -14.65
C PRO A 133 -1.45 16.39 -15.29
N THR A 134 -1.40 17.10 -16.41
CA THR A 134 -2.53 17.29 -17.33
C THR A 134 -2.21 16.55 -18.63
N ASN A 135 -3.18 16.43 -19.56
CA ASN A 135 -2.89 15.84 -20.88
C ASN A 135 -1.74 16.56 -21.61
N ALA A 136 -1.59 17.87 -21.41
CA ALA A 136 -0.51 18.64 -22.02
C ALA A 136 0.87 18.39 -21.36
N THR A 137 0.90 17.96 -20.10
CA THR A 137 2.15 17.84 -19.31
C THR A 137 2.49 16.41 -18.89
N ALA A 138 1.60 15.44 -19.12
CA ALA A 138 1.76 14.07 -18.66
C ALA A 138 3.11 13.47 -19.06
N ALA A 139 3.47 13.56 -20.35
CA ALA A 139 4.71 13.02 -20.86
C ALA A 139 5.96 13.63 -20.19
N SER A 140 5.98 14.95 -19.99
CA SER A 140 7.13 15.64 -19.37
C SER A 140 7.21 15.37 -17.86
N VAL A 141 6.07 15.29 -17.17
CA VAL A 141 6.00 14.92 -15.75
C VAL A 141 6.51 13.49 -15.54
N TRP A 142 6.04 12.53 -16.33
CA TRP A 142 6.50 11.14 -16.24
C TRP A 142 7.97 10.99 -16.64
N ALA A 143 8.45 11.74 -17.63
CA ALA A 143 9.88 11.75 -17.95
C ALA A 143 10.72 12.32 -16.78
N SER A 144 10.23 13.39 -16.12
CA SER A 144 10.91 13.99 -14.97
C SER A 144 10.97 13.03 -13.78
N LEU A 145 9.86 12.38 -13.45
CA LEU A 145 9.81 11.41 -12.36
C LEU A 145 10.65 10.17 -12.68
N GLY A 146 10.75 9.77 -13.95
CA GLY A 146 11.65 8.70 -14.40
C GLY A 146 13.12 9.01 -14.12
N ARG A 147 13.56 10.26 -14.31
CA ARG A 147 14.93 10.68 -13.93
C ARG A 147 15.17 10.55 -12.43
N CYS A 148 14.20 10.94 -11.60
CA CYS A 148 14.26 10.77 -10.14
C CYS A 148 14.40 9.28 -9.78
N ALA A 149 13.59 8.45 -10.43
CA ALA A 149 13.56 7.01 -10.22
C ALA A 149 14.89 6.34 -10.58
N ALA A 150 15.50 6.78 -11.69
CA ALA A 150 16.82 6.31 -12.12
C ALA A 150 17.93 6.70 -11.13
N ASP A 151 17.97 7.95 -10.67
CA ASP A 151 18.96 8.44 -9.69
C ASP A 151 18.82 7.71 -8.34
N ALA A 152 17.58 7.46 -7.92
CA ALA A 152 17.28 6.76 -6.67
C ALA A 152 17.35 5.22 -6.77
N GLY A 153 17.42 4.65 -7.98
CA GLY A 153 17.34 3.21 -8.20
C GLY A 153 15.99 2.57 -7.84
N VAL A 154 14.89 3.34 -7.89
CA VAL A 154 13.54 2.84 -7.56
C VAL A 154 12.73 2.52 -8.80
N ARG A 155 12.01 1.40 -8.80
CA ARG A 155 11.23 0.93 -9.94
C ARG A 155 9.74 1.27 -9.85
N SER A 156 9.26 1.61 -8.66
CA SER A 156 7.87 1.98 -8.46
C SER A 156 7.72 3.01 -7.34
N PHE A 157 6.73 3.89 -7.51
CA PHE A 157 6.35 4.88 -6.51
C PHE A 157 4.93 5.37 -6.77
N ASN A 158 4.35 6.02 -5.77
CA ASN A 158 3.02 6.61 -5.85
C ASN A 158 3.11 8.12 -6.05
N VAL A 159 2.15 8.68 -6.76
CA VAL A 159 2.06 10.12 -7.08
C VAL A 159 0.67 10.60 -6.68
N ALA A 160 0.62 11.37 -5.60
CA ALA A 160 -0.61 12.02 -5.15
C ALA A 160 -0.79 13.39 -5.81
N ALA A 161 -2.03 13.89 -5.83
CA ALA A 161 -2.30 15.26 -6.24
C ALA A 161 -1.60 16.27 -5.31
N THR A 162 -1.04 17.34 -5.88
CA THR A 162 -0.34 18.39 -5.14
C THR A 162 -1.19 18.98 -4.00
N ALA A 163 -2.50 19.18 -4.23
CA ALA A 163 -3.43 19.67 -3.22
C ALA A 163 -3.57 18.73 -2.01
N VAL A 164 -3.47 17.41 -2.21
CA VAL A 164 -3.50 16.41 -1.14
C VAL A 164 -2.20 16.48 -0.34
N ALA A 165 -1.06 16.53 -1.02
CA ALA A 165 0.25 16.61 -0.38
C ALA A 165 0.42 17.87 0.50
N ARG A 166 -0.16 19.02 0.10
CA ARG A 166 -0.16 20.26 0.89
C ARG A 166 -1.01 20.19 2.16
N ARG A 167 -1.94 19.24 2.25
CA ARG A 167 -2.87 19.08 3.38
C ARG A 167 -2.51 17.90 4.29
N LEU A 168 -1.31 17.33 4.13
CA LEU A 168 -0.89 16.22 4.97
C LEU A 168 -0.80 16.64 6.44
N PRO A 169 -1.04 15.69 7.37
CA PRO A 169 -0.81 15.96 8.79
C PRO A 169 0.60 16.51 9.03
N ALA A 170 0.70 17.55 9.85
CA ALA A 170 1.98 18.13 10.22
C ALA A 170 2.85 17.07 10.93
N PRO A 171 4.15 17.02 10.62
CA PRO A 171 5.06 16.06 11.24
C PRO A 171 5.19 16.35 12.73
N LYS A 172 5.19 15.30 13.56
CA LYS A 172 5.46 15.44 15.00
C LYS A 172 6.96 15.48 15.24
N ARG A 173 7.48 16.60 15.74
CA ARG A 173 8.91 16.79 16.07
C ARG A 173 9.47 15.76 17.06
N SER A 174 8.61 15.11 17.84
CA SER A 174 9.01 14.11 18.84
C SER A 174 9.23 12.71 18.27
N LEU A 175 8.86 12.46 17.02
CA LEU A 175 8.98 11.17 16.35
C LEU A 175 10.08 11.20 15.27
N PRO A 176 10.79 10.08 15.05
CA PRO A 176 11.75 9.99 13.97
C PRO A 176 11.11 10.13 12.59
N THR A 177 11.85 10.67 11.61
CA THR A 177 11.34 10.96 10.26
C THR A 177 10.72 9.74 9.59
N LEU A 178 11.36 8.56 9.66
CA LEU A 178 10.84 7.35 9.03
C LEU A 178 9.49 6.92 9.61
N MET A 179 9.27 7.13 10.90
CA MET A 179 7.97 6.87 11.53
C MET A 179 6.90 7.84 11.05
N GLU A 180 7.25 9.11 10.86
CA GLU A 180 6.35 10.11 10.31
C GLU A 180 5.98 9.82 8.85
N MET A 181 6.95 9.41 8.03
CA MET A 181 6.76 9.10 6.61
C MET A 181 5.94 7.84 6.39
N THR A 182 6.06 6.85 7.29
CA THR A 182 5.32 5.58 7.27
C THR A 182 4.05 5.60 8.11
N GLY A 183 3.71 6.74 8.71
CA GLY A 183 2.59 6.87 9.62
C GLY A 183 1.23 6.64 8.94
N HIS A 184 0.38 5.82 9.57
CA HIS A 184 -0.93 5.43 9.01
C HIS A 184 -1.80 6.64 8.61
N LYS A 185 -1.88 7.68 9.45
CA LYS A 185 -2.68 8.89 9.14
C LYS A 185 -2.21 9.62 7.88
N ARG A 186 -0.88 9.68 7.66
CA ARG A 186 -0.29 10.31 6.48
C ARG A 186 -0.58 9.47 5.24
N LEU A 187 -0.34 8.17 5.31
CA LEU A 187 -0.60 7.25 4.19
C LEU A 187 -2.09 7.16 3.84
N ALA A 188 -2.96 7.15 4.85
CA ALA A 188 -4.41 7.22 4.64
C ALA A 188 -4.82 8.53 3.95
N ALA A 189 -4.27 9.67 4.37
CA ALA A 189 -4.55 10.95 3.71
C ALA A 189 -4.09 10.98 2.23
N LEU A 190 -2.93 10.37 1.93
CA LEU A 190 -2.42 10.24 0.56
C LEU A 190 -3.30 9.33 -0.31
N ALA A 191 -3.77 8.22 0.26
CA ALA A 191 -4.60 7.23 -0.43
C ALA A 191 -6.12 7.54 -0.42
N ALA A 192 -6.56 8.58 0.31
CA ALA A 192 -7.98 8.94 0.43
C ALA A 192 -8.58 9.54 -0.85
N ARG A 193 -7.75 9.86 -1.84
CA ARG A 193 -8.16 10.42 -3.14
C ARG A 193 -7.48 9.64 -4.24
N PRO A 194 -7.97 9.72 -5.49
CA PRO A 194 -7.28 9.09 -6.61
C PRO A 194 -5.81 9.51 -6.70
N TYR A 195 -4.94 8.54 -6.95
CA TYR A 195 -3.50 8.72 -7.05
C TYR A 195 -2.94 7.79 -8.12
N TYR A 196 -1.74 8.09 -8.61
CA TYR A 196 -1.08 7.22 -9.59
C TYR A 196 -0.09 6.29 -8.91
N THR A 197 -0.04 5.04 -9.35
CA THR A 197 1.12 4.18 -9.14
C THR A 197 1.88 4.09 -10.45
N VAL A 198 3.15 4.47 -10.42
CA VAL A 198 4.00 4.54 -11.60
C VAL A 198 5.05 3.44 -11.54
N HIS A 199 5.25 2.73 -12.65
CA HIS A 199 6.26 1.68 -12.78
C HIS A 199 7.26 2.02 -13.88
N TYR A 200 8.54 1.93 -13.55
CA TYR A 200 9.66 2.04 -14.48
C TYR A 200 10.48 0.76 -14.50
N GLU A 201 11.06 0.49 -15.65
CA GLU A 201 12.22 -0.36 -15.77
C GLU A 201 13.48 0.50 -15.59
N VAL A 202 14.29 0.19 -14.58
CA VAL A 202 15.49 0.95 -14.25
C VAL A 202 16.73 0.12 -14.53
N SER A 203 17.59 0.62 -15.41
CA SER A 203 18.82 -0.04 -15.88
C SER A 203 19.83 1.02 -16.32
N GLY A 204 21.11 0.85 -15.94
CA GLY A 204 22.21 1.70 -16.41
C GLY A 204 22.01 3.21 -16.18
N GLY A 205 21.41 3.60 -15.05
CA GLY A 205 21.12 5.01 -14.75
C GLY A 205 20.00 5.63 -15.60
N ARG A 206 19.21 4.80 -16.30
CA ARG A 206 18.05 5.21 -17.09
C ARG A 206 16.78 4.54 -16.55
N ALA A 207 15.65 5.20 -16.75
CA ALA A 207 14.33 4.68 -16.41
C ALA A 207 13.42 4.74 -17.64
N ALA A 208 12.85 3.60 -18.03
CA ALA A 208 11.84 3.51 -19.08
C ALA A 208 10.46 3.32 -18.44
N LEU A 209 9.50 4.18 -18.79
CA LEU A 209 8.14 4.09 -18.26
C LEU A 209 7.48 2.79 -18.76
N ARG A 210 7.00 1.96 -17.82
CA ARG A 210 6.32 0.68 -18.14
C ARG A 210 4.82 0.83 -18.03
N SER A 211 4.34 1.45 -16.96
CA SER A 211 2.92 1.71 -16.77
C SER A 211 2.66 2.84 -15.78
N VAL A 212 1.51 3.47 -15.95
CA VAL A 212 0.91 4.37 -14.97
C VAL A 212 -0.49 3.87 -14.70
N ASN A 213 -0.76 3.50 -13.46
CA ASN A 213 -2.08 3.02 -13.04
C ASN A 213 -2.75 4.12 -12.21
N LEU A 214 -4.00 4.43 -12.50
CA LEU A 214 -4.80 5.31 -11.65
C LEU A 214 -5.50 4.45 -10.60
N ILE A 215 -5.06 4.59 -9.35
CA ILE A 215 -5.72 3.95 -8.21
C ILE A 215 -6.80 4.89 -7.69
N ARG A 216 -7.98 4.33 -7.46
CA ARG A 216 -9.15 5.06 -6.97
C ARG A 216 -9.63 4.47 -5.65
N PRO A 217 -10.26 5.27 -4.77
CA PRO A 217 -11.01 4.74 -3.64
C PRO A 217 -12.06 3.72 -4.10
N PHE A 218 -12.35 2.73 -3.25
CA PHE A 218 -13.18 1.57 -3.59
C PHE A 218 -14.53 1.95 -4.24
N GLU A 219 -15.29 2.85 -3.62
CA GLU A 219 -16.59 3.28 -4.16
C GLU A 219 -16.49 3.98 -5.53
N GLU A 220 -15.43 4.76 -5.76
CA GLU A 220 -15.20 5.43 -7.05
C GLU A 220 -14.77 4.41 -8.12
N HIS A 221 -14.02 3.40 -7.71
CA HIS A 221 -13.61 2.29 -8.57
C HIS A 221 -14.82 1.45 -9.00
N GLU A 222 -15.67 1.02 -8.05
CA GLU A 222 -16.89 0.25 -8.36
C GLU A 222 -17.83 1.00 -9.30
N LYS A 223 -18.05 2.31 -9.07
CA LYS A 223 -18.88 3.15 -9.95
C LYS A 223 -18.31 3.21 -11.37
N PHE A 224 -17.00 3.39 -11.49
CA PHE A 224 -16.33 3.43 -12.77
C PHE A 224 -16.43 2.08 -13.51
N GLU A 225 -16.15 0.97 -12.83
CA GLU A 225 -16.24 -0.37 -13.45
C GLU A 225 -17.67 -0.72 -13.87
N ALA A 226 -18.66 -0.39 -13.04
CA ALA A 226 -20.07 -0.58 -13.38
C ALA A 226 -20.49 0.25 -14.61
N ALA A 227 -20.02 1.50 -14.71
CA ALA A 227 -20.29 2.37 -15.86
C ALA A 227 -19.67 1.80 -17.13
N VAL A 228 -18.41 1.37 -17.09
CA VAL A 228 -17.72 0.78 -18.24
C VAL A 228 -18.38 -0.55 -18.64
N ALA A 229 -18.64 -1.45 -17.69
CA ALA A 229 -19.29 -2.73 -17.97
C ALA A 229 -20.69 -2.54 -18.59
N GLY A 230 -21.49 -1.60 -18.06
CA GLY A 230 -22.78 -1.24 -18.63
C GLY A 230 -22.67 -0.73 -20.07
N ALA A 231 -21.76 0.22 -20.32
CA ALA A 231 -21.54 0.77 -21.65
C ALA A 231 -21.03 -0.28 -22.66
N VAL A 232 -20.15 -1.19 -22.23
CA VAL A 232 -19.67 -2.31 -23.04
C VAL A 232 -20.83 -3.25 -23.38
N ARG A 233 -21.62 -3.64 -22.39
CA ARG A 233 -22.80 -4.50 -22.59
C ARG A 233 -23.76 -3.90 -23.60
N ASP A 234 -24.13 -2.64 -23.43
CA ASP A 234 -25.11 -1.96 -24.28
C ASP A 234 -24.63 -1.86 -25.73
N ARG A 235 -23.31 -1.69 -25.94
CA ARG A 235 -22.71 -1.66 -27.27
C ARG A 235 -22.55 -3.06 -27.87
N LEU A 236 -22.15 -4.07 -27.07
CA LEU A 236 -22.08 -5.47 -27.51
C LEU A 236 -23.45 -5.97 -27.99
N ARG A 237 -24.52 -5.67 -27.24
CA ARG A 237 -25.90 -6.11 -27.53
C ARG A 237 -26.48 -5.64 -28.86
N ARG A 238 -25.88 -4.62 -29.48
CA ARG A 238 -26.23 -4.21 -30.85
C ARG A 238 -25.86 -5.26 -31.90
N THR A 239 -24.87 -6.10 -31.60
CA THR A 239 -24.37 -7.16 -32.49
C THR A 239 -24.53 -8.56 -31.89
N ARG A 240 -24.64 -8.67 -30.56
CA ARG A 240 -24.71 -9.90 -29.78
C ARG A 240 -25.79 -9.76 -28.71
N PRO A 241 -27.08 -9.95 -29.06
CA PRO A 241 -28.20 -9.62 -28.18
C PRO A 241 -28.14 -10.29 -26.79
N GLU A 242 -27.57 -11.49 -26.72
CA GLU A 242 -27.47 -12.29 -25.49
C GLU A 242 -26.21 -12.00 -24.65
N ALA A 243 -25.34 -11.09 -25.10
CA ALA A 243 -24.10 -10.79 -24.39
C ALA A 243 -24.34 -10.34 -22.94
N VAL A 244 -23.63 -10.99 -22.02
CA VAL A 244 -23.61 -10.66 -20.59
C VAL A 244 -22.17 -10.33 -20.18
N THR A 245 -21.96 -9.12 -19.64
CA THR A 245 -20.66 -8.70 -19.10
C THR A 245 -20.48 -9.19 -17.66
N VAL A 246 -19.28 -9.63 -17.33
CA VAL A 246 -18.88 -10.04 -15.98
C VAL A 246 -17.96 -8.97 -15.40
N PRO A 247 -18.10 -8.60 -14.11
CA PRO A 247 -17.11 -7.78 -13.44
C PRO A 247 -15.73 -8.44 -13.55
N TYR A 248 -14.74 -7.70 -14.04
CA TYR A 248 -13.36 -8.16 -14.12
C TYR A 248 -12.46 -7.20 -13.32
N PRO A 249 -11.81 -7.65 -12.24
CA PRO A 249 -10.98 -6.81 -11.38
C PRO A 249 -9.59 -6.52 -12.01
N GLY A 250 -9.53 -6.35 -13.33
CA GLY A 250 -8.31 -6.08 -14.06
C GLY A 250 -7.75 -4.69 -13.79
N PRO A 251 -6.43 -4.50 -13.89
CA PRO A 251 -5.83 -3.20 -13.69
C PRO A 251 -6.19 -2.25 -14.85
N TRP A 252 -6.74 -1.09 -14.53
CA TRP A 252 -6.92 0.01 -15.47
C TRP A 252 -5.63 0.84 -15.57
N ARG A 253 -5.10 0.96 -16.79
CA ARG A 253 -3.86 1.70 -17.07
C ARG A 253 -4.18 3.00 -17.77
N LEU A 254 -3.43 4.07 -17.51
CA LEU A 254 -3.50 5.26 -18.34
C LEU A 254 -3.03 4.94 -19.75
N VAL A 255 -3.76 5.45 -20.75
CA VAL A 255 -3.28 5.45 -22.13
C VAL A 255 -2.05 6.36 -22.20
N PRO A 256 -0.93 5.91 -22.81
CA PRO A 256 0.30 6.70 -22.89
C PRO A 256 0.05 8.14 -23.35
N GLY A 257 0.62 9.11 -22.63
CA GLY A 257 0.48 10.53 -22.93
C GLY A 257 -0.79 11.20 -22.42
N THR A 258 -1.70 10.46 -21.78
CA THR A 258 -2.94 11.02 -21.23
C THR A 258 -3.04 10.85 -19.72
N VAL A 259 -3.95 11.59 -19.09
CA VAL A 259 -4.36 11.42 -17.68
C VAL A 259 -5.87 11.22 -17.53
N ASP A 260 -6.62 11.33 -18.62
CA ASP A 260 -8.09 11.25 -18.66
C ASP A 260 -8.62 10.06 -19.48
N ARG A 261 -7.73 9.17 -19.92
CA ARG A 261 -8.08 7.95 -20.65
C ARG A 261 -7.47 6.73 -19.96
N LEU A 262 -8.32 5.74 -19.72
CA LEU A 262 -7.94 4.46 -19.13
C LEU A 262 -8.20 3.34 -20.12
N ALA A 263 -7.21 2.47 -20.30
CA ALA A 263 -7.32 1.23 -21.05
C ALA A 263 -7.43 0.04 -20.09
N GLY A 264 -8.28 -0.92 -20.45
CA GLY A 264 -8.54 -2.11 -19.65
C GLY A 264 -9.39 -3.13 -20.41
N HIS A 265 -9.86 -4.13 -19.68
CA HIS A 265 -10.66 -5.22 -20.24
C HIS A 265 -11.98 -5.38 -19.48
N VAL A 266 -13.04 -5.71 -20.22
CA VAL A 266 -14.30 -6.20 -19.66
C VAL A 266 -14.53 -7.60 -20.18
N LEU A 267 -14.78 -8.55 -19.27
CA LEU A 267 -15.10 -9.92 -19.66
C LEU A 267 -16.58 -10.05 -20.02
N PHE A 268 -16.90 -10.94 -20.96
CA PHE A 268 -18.28 -11.25 -21.32
C PHE A 268 -18.43 -12.69 -21.84
N CYS A 269 -19.67 -13.18 -21.86
CA CYS A 269 -20.06 -14.42 -22.54
C CYS A 269 -21.11 -14.12 -23.62
N GLU A 270 -21.17 -14.97 -24.66
CA GLU A 270 -22.15 -14.85 -25.75
C GLU A 270 -23.45 -15.60 -25.41
N ASP A 271 -23.37 -16.71 -24.67
CA ASP A 271 -24.53 -17.48 -24.23
C ASP A 271 -24.89 -17.04 -22.81
N GLY A 272 -26.13 -16.57 -22.59
CA GLY A 272 -26.62 -16.04 -21.32
C GLY A 272 -26.73 -17.06 -20.17
N ASP A 273 -25.83 -18.04 -20.12
CA ASP A 273 -25.84 -19.13 -19.16
C ASP A 273 -25.55 -18.64 -17.73
N ARG A 274 -26.16 -19.32 -16.76
CA ARG A 274 -26.26 -18.83 -15.36
C ARG A 274 -24.93 -18.77 -14.61
N GLN A 275 -23.85 -19.28 -15.20
CA GLN A 275 -22.49 -19.27 -14.66
C GLN A 275 -21.49 -18.66 -15.64
N CYS A 276 -21.83 -17.53 -16.27
CA CYS A 276 -20.86 -16.79 -17.08
C CYS A 276 -19.69 -16.29 -16.22
N LEU A 277 -18.49 -16.81 -16.50
CA LEU A 277 -17.25 -16.42 -15.85
C LEU A 277 -16.28 -15.68 -16.81
N GLY A 278 -16.75 -15.34 -18.02
CA GLY A 278 -16.01 -14.58 -19.03
C GLY A 278 -15.21 -15.45 -20.01
N ASP A 279 -15.83 -15.85 -21.12
CA ASP A 279 -15.20 -16.64 -22.19
C ASP A 279 -14.44 -15.76 -23.18
N HIS A 280 -14.83 -14.49 -23.24
CA HIS A 280 -14.25 -13.47 -24.10
C HIS A 280 -13.92 -12.23 -23.28
N ALA A 281 -13.05 -11.39 -23.84
CA ALA A 281 -12.78 -10.06 -23.32
C ALA A 281 -13.03 -9.00 -24.38
N VAL A 282 -13.33 -7.80 -23.92
CA VAL A 282 -13.31 -6.61 -24.75
C VAL A 282 -12.22 -5.70 -24.23
N ALA A 283 -11.21 -5.44 -25.06
CA ALA A 283 -10.25 -4.37 -24.82
C ALA A 283 -10.95 -3.03 -25.09
N VAL A 284 -10.93 -2.14 -24.09
CA VAL A 284 -11.65 -0.87 -24.14
C VAL A 284 -10.80 0.27 -23.62
N THR A 285 -11.06 1.45 -24.17
CA THR A 285 -10.62 2.73 -23.59
C THR A 285 -11.85 3.47 -23.07
N ALA A 286 -11.75 4.02 -21.86
CA ALA A 286 -12.79 4.84 -21.26
C ALA A 286 -12.20 6.13 -20.70
N ASP A 287 -13.04 7.16 -20.58
CA ASP A 287 -12.69 8.36 -19.82
C ASP A 287 -12.74 8.12 -18.31
N LEU A 288 -12.48 9.14 -17.49
CA LEU A 288 -12.47 8.97 -16.04
C LEU A 288 -13.85 8.66 -15.44
N THR A 289 -14.94 8.92 -16.16
CA THR A 289 -16.32 8.66 -15.73
C THR A 289 -16.85 7.31 -16.18
N GLY A 290 -16.10 6.59 -17.02
CA GLY A 290 -16.50 5.29 -17.56
C GLY A 290 -17.18 5.37 -18.92
N VAL A 291 -17.18 6.53 -19.57
CA VAL A 291 -17.68 6.68 -20.94
C VAL A 291 -16.65 6.10 -21.91
N LEU A 292 -17.08 5.20 -22.77
CA LEU A 292 -16.23 4.56 -23.77
C LEU A 292 -15.70 5.55 -24.81
N VAL A 293 -14.43 5.43 -25.16
CA VAL A 293 -13.75 6.24 -26.17
C VAL A 293 -13.19 5.32 -27.24
N GLY A 294 -13.55 5.56 -28.50
CA GLY A 294 -13.13 4.72 -29.64
C GLY A 294 -13.96 3.45 -29.78
N ASP A 295 -13.41 2.46 -30.49
CA ASP A 295 -14.08 1.21 -30.81
C ASP A 295 -13.77 0.09 -29.81
N LEU A 296 -14.71 -0.84 -29.69
CA LEU A 296 -14.52 -2.06 -28.90
C LEU A 296 -13.72 -3.07 -29.71
N ARG A 297 -12.69 -3.65 -29.10
CA ARG A 297 -11.94 -4.76 -29.70
C ARG A 297 -12.20 -6.04 -28.91
N VAL A 298 -12.85 -7.00 -29.56
CA VAL A 298 -13.18 -8.30 -28.97
C VAL A 298 -11.99 -9.25 -29.07
N ILE A 299 -11.61 -9.83 -27.93
CA ILE A 299 -10.62 -10.90 -27.80
C ILE A 299 -11.42 -12.17 -27.45
N ARG A 300 -11.35 -13.17 -28.32
CA ARG A 300 -12.06 -14.44 -28.13
C ARG A 300 -11.22 -15.42 -27.32
N ASP A 301 -11.90 -16.40 -26.72
CA ASP A 301 -11.32 -17.61 -26.12
C ASP A 301 -10.20 -17.34 -25.11
N VAL A 302 -10.39 -16.33 -24.24
CA VAL A 302 -9.36 -15.86 -23.31
C VAL A 302 -9.01 -16.86 -22.20
N ARG A 303 -9.79 -17.95 -22.09
CA ARG A 303 -9.56 -19.07 -21.16
C ARG A 303 -8.78 -20.23 -21.78
N ASP A 304 -8.86 -20.39 -23.10
CA ASP A 304 -8.31 -21.56 -23.81
C ASP A 304 -7.00 -21.23 -24.56
N GLY A 305 -6.54 -19.97 -24.49
CA GLY A 305 -5.34 -19.49 -25.17
C GLY A 305 -4.01 -19.76 -24.41
N PRO A 306 -2.89 -19.99 -25.13
CA PRO A 306 -1.57 -20.24 -24.53
C PRO A 306 -0.90 -18.99 -23.90
N THR A 307 -1.55 -17.82 -23.93
CA THR A 307 -0.95 -16.50 -23.64
C THR A 307 -1.07 -16.01 -22.19
N GLY A 308 -1.72 -16.76 -21.29
CA GLY A 308 -1.85 -16.37 -19.89
C GLY A 308 -2.77 -15.14 -19.67
N PRO A 309 -2.73 -14.49 -18.49
CA PRO A 309 -3.67 -13.43 -18.14
C PRO A 309 -3.55 -12.20 -19.05
N LEU A 310 -4.69 -11.63 -19.46
CA LEU A 310 -4.82 -10.48 -20.35
C LEU A 310 -4.01 -9.25 -19.88
N SER A 311 -3.17 -8.67 -20.75
CA SER A 311 -2.53 -7.37 -20.48
C SER A 311 -3.37 -6.23 -21.09
N PRO A 312 -3.74 -5.17 -20.34
CA PRO A 312 -4.55 -4.01 -20.77
C PRO A 312 -4.14 -3.25 -22.05
N LEU A 313 -2.99 -3.56 -22.63
CA LEU A 313 -2.47 -2.91 -23.85
C LEU A 313 -2.29 -3.90 -25.01
N ASP A 314 -2.61 -5.18 -24.80
CA ASP A 314 -2.69 -6.18 -25.88
C ASP A 314 -3.88 -5.91 -26.77
#